data_AF-A0A5C2H9A0-F1
#
_entry.id   AF-A0A5C2H9A0-F1
#
_cell.length_a   1.000
_cell.length_b   1.000
_cell.length_c   1.000
_cell.angle_alpha   90.00
_cell.angle_beta   90.00
_cell.angle_gamma   90.00
#
_symmetry.space_group_name_H-M   'P 1'
#
loop_
_entity.id
_entity.type
_entity.pdbx_description
1 polymer ?
#
loop_
_entity_poly.entity_id
_entity_poly.type
_entity_poly.pdbx_seq_one_letter_code
_entity_poly.pdbx_strand_id
1 'polypeptide(L)'
;MIQFVTGVPGSGKSYYGIFNLAINFAKDLKDNKKFRSFALSKTKYKCSLTNLNELKLDKFENVKPLDFNHFKIQLQKLYNLYKLGKTDSELEDEMKDEDFFYTLIILDECHNFLNKDDEVLVWWLSYHRHFHQDIILITQDIPLVNTKYKAFTEFYYKAIPASRKLFNTQMVYHQFTAHQMFKTQKATTKKLPIVKEIFNLYGSGENNTQKSLVKHYLLIALIILIFLLFGGYYFISHFFGAKDDIKIDNSFAAAKPFDKNTNNSKLSLLPKSKNIDNDEKKLIEIRCIKLLCYFDKKVFDRKFVDNLFNSKDYKTELLQKIDNTYYLLIFDKYNLFNKTEIDFNEKDIENEKNTNIIDFFKNNQ
;
A
#
# COMPACT_ATOMS: atom_id res chain seq x y z
N MET A 1 6.81 -24.77 -8.59
CA MET A 1 6.16 -23.51 -8.12
C MET A 1 6.55 -22.36 -9.03
N ILE A 2 5.60 -21.48 -9.41
CA ILE A 2 5.88 -20.27 -10.20
C ILE A 2 5.60 -19.02 -9.37
N GLN A 3 6.54 -18.08 -9.36
CA GLN A 3 6.43 -16.80 -8.66
C GLN A 3 6.75 -15.64 -9.58
N PHE A 4 5.92 -14.59 -9.57
CA PHE A 4 6.28 -13.30 -10.16
C PHE A 4 6.86 -12.36 -9.10
N VAL A 5 7.91 -11.61 -9.44
CA VAL A 5 8.49 -10.56 -8.60
C VAL A 5 8.52 -9.26 -9.38
N THR A 6 7.87 -8.23 -8.83
CA THR A 6 7.69 -6.92 -9.50
C THR A 6 7.91 -5.74 -8.57
N GLY A 7 7.98 -4.53 -9.13
CA GLY A 7 8.27 -3.30 -8.40
C GLY A 7 9.09 -2.30 -9.22
N VAL A 8 9.15 -1.07 -8.73
CA VAL A 8 9.87 0.03 -9.40
C VAL A 8 11.39 -0.24 -9.50
N PRO A 9 12.11 0.41 -10.44
CA PRO A 9 13.58 0.36 -10.47
C PRO A 9 14.19 0.66 -9.09
N GLY A 10 15.24 -0.08 -8.71
CA GLY A 10 15.90 0.05 -7.41
C GLY A 10 15.13 -0.48 -6.20
N SER A 11 13.95 -1.11 -6.37
CA SER A 11 13.17 -1.65 -5.25
C SER A 11 13.72 -2.96 -4.65
N GLY A 12 14.75 -3.57 -5.26
CA GLY A 12 15.34 -4.83 -4.81
C GLY A 12 14.62 -6.09 -5.33
N LYS A 13 14.01 -6.04 -6.52
CA LYS A 13 13.39 -7.22 -7.16
C LYS A 13 14.42 -8.33 -7.41
N SER A 14 15.51 -8.02 -8.12
CA SER A 14 16.56 -9.00 -8.45
C SER A 14 17.25 -9.56 -7.20
N TYR A 15 17.30 -8.78 -6.11
CA TYR A 15 17.76 -9.27 -4.80
C TYR A 15 16.95 -10.49 -4.33
N TYR A 16 15.64 -10.55 -4.62
CA TYR A 16 14.83 -11.73 -4.29
C TYR A 16 15.35 -12.97 -5.03
N GLY A 17 15.62 -12.86 -6.33
CA GLY A 17 16.18 -13.95 -7.14
C GLY A 17 17.54 -14.39 -6.61
N ILE A 18 18.48 -13.45 -6.46
CA ILE A 18 19.84 -13.74 -5.96
C ILE A 18 19.81 -14.33 -4.55
N PHE A 19 18.90 -13.88 -3.67
CA PHE A 19 18.77 -14.45 -2.34
C PHE A 19 18.30 -15.91 -2.39
N ASN A 20 17.35 -16.25 -3.27
CA ASN A 20 16.92 -17.65 -3.47
C ASN A 20 18.03 -18.50 -4.10
N LEU A 21 18.81 -17.93 -5.02
CA LEU A 21 20.00 -18.58 -5.57
C LEU A 21 21.01 -18.88 -4.44
N ALA A 22 21.30 -17.88 -3.62
CA ALA A 22 22.24 -18.00 -2.50
C ALA A 22 21.80 -19.05 -1.48
N ILE A 23 20.51 -19.11 -1.14
CA ILE A 23 19.96 -20.12 -0.21
C ILE A 23 20.32 -21.53 -0.63
N ASN A 24 20.31 -21.79 -1.94
CA ASN A 24 20.46 -23.12 -2.50
C ASN A 24 21.89 -23.45 -2.93
N PHE A 25 22.67 -22.45 -3.37
CA PHE A 25 23.88 -22.70 -4.15
C PHE A 25 25.11 -21.87 -3.74
N ALA A 26 25.01 -20.95 -2.77
CA ALA A 26 26.19 -20.16 -2.39
C ALA A 26 27.21 -21.00 -1.61
N LYS A 27 28.48 -20.91 -2.02
CA LYS A 27 29.61 -21.61 -1.38
C LYS A 27 29.92 -21.04 0.01
N ASP A 28 30.03 -19.72 0.10
CA ASP A 28 30.73 -19.05 1.22
C ASP A 28 29.79 -18.18 2.09
N LEU A 29 28.48 -18.40 2.08
CA LEU A 29 27.52 -17.55 2.83
C LEU A 29 26.98 -18.16 4.13
N LYS A 30 27.23 -19.45 4.38
CA LYS A 30 26.62 -20.18 5.51
C LYS A 30 27.00 -19.61 6.89
N ASP A 31 28.17 -18.99 7.00
CA ASP A 31 28.67 -18.41 8.25
C ASP A 31 28.15 -17.00 8.54
N ASN A 32 27.53 -16.34 7.57
CA ASN A 32 27.00 -15.00 7.79
C ASN A 32 25.79 -15.04 8.74
N LYS A 33 25.90 -14.36 9.89
CA LYS A 33 24.86 -14.36 10.95
C LYS A 33 23.46 -13.98 10.46
N LYS A 34 23.34 -13.06 9.49
CA LYS A 34 22.04 -12.63 8.94
C LYS A 34 21.46 -13.63 7.94
N PHE A 35 22.30 -14.45 7.32
CA PHE A 35 21.91 -15.39 6.28
C PHE A 35 21.76 -16.82 6.81
N ARG A 36 22.50 -17.19 7.85
CA ARG A 36 22.57 -18.56 8.39
C ARG A 36 21.21 -19.20 8.67
N SER A 37 20.22 -18.43 9.12
CA SER A 37 18.85 -18.94 9.36
C SER A 37 18.08 -19.32 8.09
N PHE A 38 18.54 -18.87 6.93
CA PHE A 38 17.95 -19.15 5.62
C PHE A 38 18.73 -20.21 4.83
N ALA A 39 19.98 -20.47 5.19
CA ALA A 39 20.81 -21.45 4.53
C ALA A 39 20.20 -22.85 4.68
N LEU A 40 20.03 -23.55 3.56
CA LEU A 40 19.56 -24.93 3.57
C LEU A 40 20.72 -25.90 3.80
N SER A 41 20.45 -26.97 4.54
CA SER A 41 21.41 -28.08 4.70
C SER A 41 21.62 -28.83 3.38
N LYS A 42 20.55 -28.99 2.60
CA LYS A 42 20.55 -29.60 1.28
C LYS A 42 19.54 -28.89 0.38
N THR A 43 19.93 -28.63 -0.86
CA THR A 43 19.02 -28.15 -1.89
C THR A 43 18.24 -29.31 -2.52
N LYS A 44 17.00 -29.06 -2.94
CA LYS A 44 16.20 -30.01 -3.73
C LYS A 44 16.52 -29.97 -5.22
N TYR A 45 17.32 -29.00 -5.67
CA TYR A 45 17.62 -28.77 -7.07
C TYR A 45 18.98 -29.38 -7.44
N LYS A 46 19.09 -29.91 -8.66
CA LYS A 46 20.36 -30.31 -9.27
C LYS A 46 21.18 -29.07 -9.66
N CYS A 47 20.52 -28.06 -10.21
CA CYS A 47 21.16 -26.84 -10.67
C CYS A 47 20.19 -25.63 -10.67
N SER A 48 20.71 -24.46 -11.06
CA SER A 48 19.90 -23.29 -11.38
C SER A 48 20.29 -22.70 -12.73
N LEU A 49 19.28 -22.31 -13.51
CA LEU A 49 19.45 -21.56 -14.74
C LEU A 49 18.97 -20.12 -14.55
N THR A 50 19.80 -19.15 -14.92
CA THR A 50 19.43 -17.74 -14.78
C THR A 50 20.05 -16.82 -15.82
N ASN A 51 19.34 -15.78 -16.23
CA ASN A 51 19.83 -14.67 -17.05
C ASN A 51 20.08 -13.39 -16.22
N LEU A 52 20.25 -13.50 -14.90
CA LEU A 52 20.66 -12.37 -14.07
C LEU A 52 22.01 -11.84 -14.55
N ASN A 53 22.03 -10.59 -15.01
CA ASN A 53 23.23 -9.95 -15.54
C ASN A 53 24.32 -9.81 -14.47
N GLU A 54 25.61 -9.81 -14.86
CA GLU A 54 26.75 -9.50 -13.97
C GLU A 54 26.81 -10.34 -12.66
N LEU A 55 26.23 -11.53 -12.68
CA LEU A 55 26.30 -12.47 -11.56
C LEU A 55 27.68 -13.15 -11.51
N LYS A 56 28.30 -13.15 -10.33
CA LYS A 56 29.56 -13.86 -10.08
C LYS A 56 29.34 -15.35 -9.92
N LEU A 57 29.21 -16.06 -11.04
CA LEU A 57 28.91 -17.50 -11.09
C LEU A 57 29.92 -18.37 -10.33
N ASP A 58 31.18 -17.94 -10.24
CA ASP A 58 32.25 -18.63 -9.49
C ASP A 58 31.93 -18.81 -8.00
N LYS A 59 31.09 -17.94 -7.44
CA LYS A 59 30.64 -17.96 -6.04
C LYS A 59 29.48 -18.93 -5.76
N PHE A 60 28.96 -19.58 -6.79
CA PHE A 60 27.88 -20.54 -6.67
C PHE A 60 28.31 -21.94 -7.13
N GLU A 61 27.62 -22.95 -6.61
CA GLU A 61 27.70 -24.34 -7.08
C GLU A 61 26.53 -24.60 -8.04
N ASN A 62 26.79 -25.22 -9.19
CA ASN A 62 25.75 -25.65 -10.13
C ASN A 62 24.76 -24.55 -10.56
N VAL A 63 25.22 -23.30 -10.67
CA VAL A 63 24.46 -22.20 -11.27
C VAL A 63 25.05 -21.90 -12.64
N LYS A 64 24.19 -21.88 -13.65
CA LYS A 64 24.57 -21.72 -15.06
C LYS A 64 23.78 -20.56 -15.69
N PRO A 65 24.39 -19.86 -16.66
CA PRO A 65 23.68 -18.86 -17.42
C PRO A 65 22.57 -19.53 -18.25
N LEU A 66 21.42 -18.88 -18.32
CA LEU A 66 20.29 -19.33 -19.14
C LEU A 66 20.39 -18.71 -20.53
N ASP A 67 20.71 -19.53 -21.53
CA ASP A 67 20.41 -19.21 -22.93
C ASP A 67 18.95 -19.58 -23.20
N PHE A 68 18.09 -18.56 -23.29
CA PHE A 68 16.66 -18.78 -23.50
C PHE A 68 16.34 -19.40 -24.86
N ASN A 69 17.14 -19.16 -25.90
CA ASN A 69 16.91 -19.75 -27.21
C ASN A 69 17.19 -21.25 -27.17
N HIS A 70 18.32 -21.64 -26.58
CA HIS A 70 18.65 -23.05 -26.37
C HIS A 70 17.59 -23.75 -25.49
N PHE A 71 17.20 -23.11 -24.39
CA PHE A 71 16.14 -23.62 -23.51
C PHE A 71 14.81 -23.80 -24.27
N LYS A 72 14.45 -22.86 -25.15
CA LYS A 72 13.24 -22.98 -25.97
C LYS A 72 13.31 -24.15 -26.96
N ILE A 73 14.48 -24.43 -27.53
CA ILE A 73 14.68 -25.61 -28.40
C ILE A 73 14.47 -26.90 -27.60
N GLN A 74 15.02 -26.98 -26.37
CA GLN A 74 14.79 -28.12 -25.47
C GLN A 74 13.29 -28.29 -25.15
N LEU A 75 12.59 -27.19 -24.87
CA LEU A 75 11.14 -27.21 -24.65
C LEU A 75 10.36 -27.68 -25.87
N GLN A 76 10.72 -27.23 -27.08
CA GLN A 76 10.07 -27.67 -28.32
C GLN A 76 10.24 -29.17 -28.54
N LYS A 77 11.45 -29.70 -28.27
CA LYS A 77 11.72 -31.15 -28.35
C LYS A 77 10.83 -31.94 -27.38
N LEU A 78 10.79 -31.54 -26.12
CA LEU A 78 9.95 -32.20 -25.11
C LEU A 78 8.46 -32.08 -25.43
N TYR A 79 8.02 -30.92 -25.93
CA TYR A 79 6.63 -30.69 -26.29
C TYR A 79 6.17 -31.61 -27.43
N ASN A 80 7.02 -31.83 -28.43
CA ASN A 80 6.73 -32.74 -29.52
C ASN A 80 6.63 -34.19 -29.02
N LEU A 81 7.53 -34.61 -28.12
CA LEU A 81 7.47 -35.93 -27.50
C LEU A 81 6.20 -36.11 -26.65
N TYR A 82 5.83 -35.09 -25.89
CA TYR A 82 4.57 -35.07 -25.14
C TYR A 82 3.35 -35.22 -26.08
N LYS A 83 3.33 -34.50 -27.21
CA LYS A 83 2.27 -34.64 -28.24
C LYS A 83 2.22 -36.04 -28.87
N LEU A 84 3.33 -36.77 -28.89
CA LEU A 84 3.39 -38.18 -29.32
C LEU A 84 2.95 -39.17 -28.23
N GLY A 85 2.53 -38.69 -27.06
CA GLY A 85 2.05 -39.53 -25.95
C GLY A 85 3.16 -40.15 -25.11
N LYS A 86 4.38 -39.59 -25.16
CA LYS A 86 5.49 -40.04 -24.31
C LYS A 86 5.21 -39.77 -22.83
N THR A 87 5.62 -40.71 -21.99
CA THR A 87 5.47 -40.64 -20.53
C THR A 87 6.49 -39.70 -19.90
N ASP A 88 6.22 -39.24 -18.67
CA ASP A 88 7.13 -38.35 -17.93
C ASP A 88 8.54 -38.94 -17.78
N SER A 89 8.65 -40.24 -17.53
CA SER A 89 9.94 -40.93 -17.42
C SER A 89 10.72 -40.92 -18.74
N GLU A 90 10.04 -41.10 -19.87
CA GLU A 90 10.69 -41.01 -21.19
C GLU A 90 11.13 -39.58 -21.51
N LEU A 91 10.37 -38.57 -21.08
CA LEU A 91 10.76 -37.16 -21.23
C LEU A 91 11.99 -36.82 -20.36
N GLU A 92 12.05 -37.36 -19.15
CA GLU A 92 13.20 -37.20 -18.25
C GLU A 92 14.45 -37.88 -18.81
N ASP A 93 14.33 -39.12 -19.31
CA ASP A 93 15.43 -39.86 -19.92
C ASP A 93 16.03 -39.13 -21.13
N GLU A 94 15.20 -38.45 -21.92
CA GLU A 94 15.64 -37.67 -23.08
C GLU A 94 16.49 -36.43 -22.71
N MET A 95 16.35 -35.94 -21.48
CA MET A 95 17.03 -34.73 -20.96
C MET A 95 17.91 -35.02 -19.74
N LYS A 96 18.25 -36.28 -19.49
CA LYS A 96 19.03 -36.69 -18.30
C LYS A 96 20.40 -36.00 -18.19
N ASP A 97 21.02 -35.75 -19.35
CA ASP A 97 22.34 -35.14 -19.49
C ASP A 97 22.27 -33.61 -19.54
N GLU A 98 21.05 -33.04 -19.58
CA GLU A 98 20.79 -31.62 -19.62
C GLU A 98 20.47 -31.05 -18.23
N ASP A 99 20.67 -29.75 -18.06
CA ASP A 99 20.35 -29.00 -16.84
C ASP A 99 18.88 -28.54 -16.84
N PHE A 100 17.95 -29.47 -17.07
CA PHE A 100 16.53 -29.14 -17.26
C PHE A 100 15.66 -29.57 -16.08
N PHE A 101 15.73 -30.84 -15.68
CA PHE A 101 14.95 -31.38 -14.56
C PHE A 101 15.54 -30.97 -13.21
N TYR A 102 14.71 -30.92 -12.17
CA TYR A 102 15.10 -30.52 -10.80
C TYR A 102 15.84 -29.18 -10.75
N THR A 103 15.31 -28.18 -11.45
CA THR A 103 16.03 -26.92 -11.71
C THR A 103 15.29 -25.72 -11.13
N LEU A 104 16.05 -24.84 -10.47
CA LEU A 104 15.56 -23.50 -10.11
C LEU A 104 15.81 -22.55 -11.28
N ILE A 105 14.76 -22.04 -11.91
CA ILE A 105 14.85 -21.10 -13.02
C ILE A 105 14.58 -19.69 -12.51
N ILE A 106 15.51 -18.77 -12.72
CA ILE A 106 15.35 -17.35 -12.36
C ILE A 106 15.51 -16.51 -13.62
N LEU A 107 14.38 -15.98 -14.11
CA LEU A 107 14.31 -15.21 -15.34
C LEU A 107 14.10 -13.73 -15.01
N ASP A 108 15.16 -12.93 -15.11
CA ASP A 108 15.10 -11.48 -15.00
C ASP A 108 14.61 -10.83 -16.30
N GLU A 109 13.90 -9.72 -16.14
CA GLU A 109 13.14 -9.04 -17.20
C GLU A 109 12.36 -10.02 -18.11
N CYS A 110 11.60 -10.91 -17.47
CA CYS A 110 10.91 -12.03 -18.12
C CYS A 110 9.91 -11.61 -19.20
N HIS A 111 9.45 -10.35 -19.19
CA HIS A 111 8.59 -9.80 -20.23
C HIS A 111 9.25 -9.80 -21.61
N ASN A 112 10.58 -9.82 -21.69
CA ASN A 112 11.29 -9.95 -22.98
C ASN A 112 11.03 -11.30 -23.66
N PHE A 113 10.65 -12.32 -22.89
CA PHE A 113 10.40 -13.67 -23.39
C PHE A 113 8.92 -14.06 -23.37
N LEU A 114 8.13 -13.41 -22.50
CA LEU A 114 6.75 -13.78 -22.19
C LEU A 114 5.73 -12.68 -22.56
N ASN A 115 6.07 -11.77 -23.47
CA ASN A 115 5.15 -10.71 -23.93
C ASN A 115 4.13 -11.19 -24.98
N LYS A 116 4.46 -12.25 -25.72
CA LYS A 116 3.63 -12.82 -26.80
C LYS A 116 3.19 -14.23 -26.46
N ASP A 117 2.06 -14.64 -27.01
CA ASP A 117 1.57 -16.01 -26.89
C ASP A 117 2.48 -16.99 -27.63
N ASP A 118 2.81 -18.08 -26.95
CA ASP A 118 3.57 -19.21 -27.49
C ASP A 118 3.06 -20.50 -26.81
N GLU A 119 2.55 -21.43 -27.62
CA GLU A 119 1.93 -22.68 -27.17
C GLU A 119 2.90 -23.52 -26.33
N VAL A 120 4.18 -23.58 -26.71
CA VAL A 120 5.22 -24.35 -26.04
C VAL A 120 5.53 -23.74 -24.68
N LEU A 121 5.63 -22.41 -24.60
CA LEU A 121 5.88 -21.74 -23.31
C LEU A 121 4.66 -21.82 -22.37
N VAL A 122 3.44 -21.78 -22.90
CA VAL A 122 2.22 -21.99 -22.12
C VAL A 122 2.20 -23.41 -21.57
N TRP A 123 2.49 -24.40 -22.41
CA TRP A 123 2.61 -25.79 -21.98
C TRP A 123 3.68 -25.96 -20.91
N TRP A 124 4.88 -25.41 -21.12
CA TRP A 124 5.99 -25.47 -20.17
C TRP A 124 5.57 -24.97 -18.77
N LEU A 125 4.94 -23.80 -18.68
CA LEU A 125 4.51 -23.26 -17.38
C LEU A 125 3.36 -24.07 -16.76
N SER A 126 2.53 -24.72 -17.55
CA SER A 126 1.50 -25.65 -17.03
C SER A 126 2.10 -26.98 -16.55
N TYR A 127 3.23 -27.39 -17.12
CA TYR A 127 3.85 -28.69 -16.94
C TYR A 127 5.10 -28.67 -16.03
N HIS A 128 5.55 -27.50 -15.59
CA HIS A 128 6.81 -27.30 -14.83
C HIS A 128 6.97 -28.20 -13.59
N ARG A 129 5.86 -28.58 -12.95
CA ARG A 129 5.89 -29.48 -11.77
C ARG A 129 6.36 -30.89 -12.12
N HIS A 130 6.00 -31.39 -13.31
CA HIS A 130 6.48 -32.69 -13.80
C HIS A 130 7.97 -32.64 -14.14
N PHE A 131 8.50 -31.46 -14.46
CA PHE A 131 9.94 -31.24 -14.63
C PHE A 131 10.69 -30.99 -13.31
N HIS A 132 9.98 -31.01 -12.18
CA HIS A 132 10.51 -30.64 -10.86
C HIS A 132 11.14 -29.24 -10.83
N GLN A 133 10.56 -28.29 -11.57
CA GLN A 133 11.06 -26.93 -11.69
C GLN A 133 10.33 -25.96 -10.75
N ASP A 134 11.12 -25.10 -10.10
CA ASP A 134 10.61 -23.87 -9.49
C ASP A 134 11.10 -22.68 -10.31
N ILE A 135 10.20 -21.74 -10.58
CA ILE A 135 10.42 -20.66 -11.54
C ILE A 135 10.15 -19.32 -10.84
N ILE A 136 11.15 -18.44 -10.85
CA ILE A 136 11.06 -17.06 -10.38
C ILE A 136 11.14 -16.14 -11.60
N LEU A 137 10.02 -15.50 -11.93
CA LEU A 137 9.89 -14.57 -13.04
C LEU A 137 9.97 -13.14 -12.50
N ILE A 138 10.97 -12.38 -12.89
CA ILE A 138 11.17 -11.01 -12.43
C ILE A 138 10.84 -10.05 -13.57
N THR A 139 10.03 -9.03 -13.30
CA THR A 139 9.68 -7.99 -14.27
C THR A 139 9.44 -6.67 -13.55
N GLN A 140 9.69 -5.55 -14.22
CA GLN A 140 9.35 -4.23 -13.67
C GLN A 140 7.84 -4.06 -13.50
N ASP A 141 7.06 -4.59 -14.45
CA ASP A 141 5.60 -4.49 -14.43
C ASP A 141 4.92 -5.76 -14.97
N ILE A 142 3.82 -6.16 -14.34
CA ILE A 142 3.09 -7.39 -14.63
C ILE A 142 2.31 -7.31 -15.96
N PRO A 143 1.66 -6.19 -16.33
CA PRO A 143 0.97 -6.05 -17.61
C PRO A 143 1.85 -6.26 -18.85
N LEU A 144 3.18 -6.08 -18.74
CA LEU A 144 4.12 -6.35 -19.84
C LEU A 144 4.21 -7.84 -20.21
N VAL A 145 3.81 -8.72 -19.29
CA VAL A 145 3.74 -10.15 -19.52
C VAL A 145 2.35 -10.49 -20.06
N ASN A 146 2.27 -11.44 -20.99
CA ASN A 146 0.99 -11.91 -21.49
C ASN A 146 0.14 -12.56 -20.38
N THR A 147 -1.17 -12.36 -20.43
CA THR A 147 -2.12 -12.85 -19.43
C THR A 147 -2.14 -14.38 -19.31
N LYS A 148 -1.89 -15.14 -20.39
CA LYS A 148 -1.85 -16.61 -20.34
C LYS A 148 -0.80 -17.12 -19.36
N TYR A 149 0.38 -16.51 -19.33
CA TYR A 149 1.45 -16.93 -18.42
C TYR A 149 1.16 -16.60 -16.95
N LYS A 150 0.38 -15.54 -16.69
CA LYS A 150 -0.04 -15.16 -15.33
C LYS A 150 -0.94 -16.21 -14.68
N ALA A 151 -1.75 -16.92 -15.48
CA ALA A 151 -2.69 -17.90 -14.96
C ALA A 151 -2.03 -19.06 -14.18
N PHE A 152 -0.77 -19.39 -14.50
CA PHE A 152 -0.05 -20.50 -13.86
C PHE A 152 0.75 -20.09 -12.61
N THR A 153 0.72 -18.81 -12.25
CA THR A 153 1.51 -18.30 -11.11
C THR A 153 0.80 -18.53 -9.80
N GLU A 154 1.54 -19.05 -8.81
CA GLU A 154 1.03 -19.27 -7.46
C GLU A 154 1.06 -17.98 -6.62
N PHE A 155 2.16 -17.22 -6.71
CA PHE A 155 2.34 -15.99 -5.94
C PHE A 155 2.94 -14.85 -6.73
N TYR A 156 2.45 -13.65 -6.41
CA TYR A 156 2.96 -12.38 -6.93
C TYR A 156 3.59 -11.59 -5.79
N TYR A 157 4.86 -11.21 -5.94
CA TYR A 157 5.60 -10.44 -4.95
C TYR A 157 5.84 -9.03 -5.46
N LYS A 158 5.35 -8.02 -4.73
CA LYS A 158 5.66 -6.61 -4.99
C LYS A 158 6.75 -6.12 -4.04
N ALA A 159 7.93 -5.87 -4.58
CA ALA A 159 9.08 -5.31 -3.87
C ALA A 159 8.83 -3.85 -3.48
N ILE A 160 9.02 -3.55 -2.19
CA ILE A 160 8.79 -2.22 -1.62
C ILE A 160 10.11 -1.44 -1.61
N PRO A 161 10.17 -0.26 -2.28
CA PRO A 161 11.40 0.51 -2.40
C PRO A 161 11.90 1.04 -1.05
N ALA A 162 13.21 1.28 -0.98
CA ALA A 162 13.88 1.83 0.21
C ALA A 162 13.27 3.14 0.70
N SER A 163 12.85 4.01 -0.23
CA SER A 163 12.23 5.31 0.06
C SER A 163 10.96 5.24 0.92
N ARG A 164 10.23 4.10 0.88
CA ARG A 164 8.99 3.87 1.64
C ARG A 164 9.22 3.19 2.99
N LYS A 165 10.47 2.83 3.33
CA LYS A 165 10.82 2.13 4.58
C LYS A 165 11.43 3.10 5.58
N LEU A 166 11.08 2.97 6.85
CA LEU A 166 11.70 3.77 7.92
C LEU A 166 13.15 3.35 8.16
N PHE A 167 13.47 2.06 8.09
CA PHE A 167 14.83 1.53 8.17
C PHE A 167 15.12 0.64 6.97
N ASN A 168 16.30 0.79 6.35
CA ASN A 168 16.73 -0.01 5.21
C ASN A 168 17.59 -1.20 5.65
N THR A 169 17.10 -1.99 6.61
CA THR A 169 17.79 -3.20 7.12
C THR A 169 17.28 -4.48 6.46
N GLN A 170 16.11 -4.43 5.84
CA GLN A 170 15.44 -5.56 5.21
C GLN A 170 14.85 -5.16 3.86
N MET A 171 14.91 -6.08 2.90
CA MET A 171 14.08 -6.05 1.71
C MET A 171 12.68 -6.56 2.06
N VAL A 172 11.66 -5.86 1.58
CA VAL A 172 10.26 -6.14 1.93
C VAL A 172 9.48 -6.41 0.66
N TYR A 173 8.76 -7.53 0.63
CA TYR A 173 7.94 -7.97 -0.49
C TYR A 173 6.52 -8.24 0.00
N HIS A 174 5.54 -7.55 -0.56
CA HIS A 174 4.14 -7.91 -0.33
C HIS A 174 3.77 -9.07 -1.25
N GLN A 175 3.29 -10.16 -0.67
CA GLN A 175 2.85 -11.35 -1.39
C GLN A 175 1.35 -11.27 -1.67
N PHE A 176 0.96 -11.58 -2.89
CA PHE A 176 -0.42 -11.61 -3.37
C PHE A 176 -0.70 -12.95 -4.06
N THR A 177 -1.95 -13.38 -4.04
CA THR A 177 -2.41 -14.63 -4.67
C THR A 177 -2.92 -14.43 -6.11
N ALA A 178 -2.99 -13.19 -6.59
CA ALA A 178 -3.45 -12.88 -7.93
C ALA A 178 -2.71 -11.69 -8.55
N HIS A 179 -2.70 -11.63 -9.89
CA HIS A 179 -1.89 -10.70 -10.67
C HIS A 179 -2.29 -9.23 -10.54
N GLN A 180 -3.54 -8.93 -10.18
CA GLN A 180 -4.00 -7.56 -9.96
C GLN A 180 -3.40 -6.94 -8.69
N MET A 181 -2.93 -7.78 -7.76
CA MET A 181 -2.30 -7.37 -6.50
C MET A 181 -3.17 -6.39 -5.68
N PHE A 182 -4.48 -6.63 -5.64
CA PHE A 182 -5.38 -5.86 -4.80
C PHE A 182 -5.11 -6.11 -3.32
N LYS A 183 -5.46 -5.14 -2.47
CA LYS A 183 -5.22 -5.22 -1.01
C LYS A 183 -5.91 -6.44 -0.38
N THR A 184 -7.09 -6.80 -0.87
CA THR A 184 -7.87 -7.98 -0.45
C THR A 184 -7.19 -9.30 -0.81
N GLN A 185 -6.32 -9.31 -1.81
CA GLN A 185 -5.57 -10.48 -2.28
C GLN A 185 -4.17 -10.57 -1.63
N LYS A 186 -3.83 -9.64 -0.74
CA LYS A 186 -2.54 -9.65 -0.05
C LYS A 186 -2.53 -10.78 0.98
N ALA A 187 -1.71 -11.79 0.75
CA ALA A 187 -1.57 -12.93 1.66
C ALA A 187 -0.67 -12.59 2.85
N THR A 188 0.55 -12.12 2.60
CA THR A 188 1.53 -11.86 3.65
C THR A 188 2.59 -10.85 3.22
N THR A 189 3.53 -10.55 4.11
CA THR A 189 4.68 -9.70 3.85
C THR A 189 5.96 -10.48 4.13
N LYS A 190 6.72 -10.80 3.08
CA LYS A 190 8.01 -11.47 3.18
C LYS A 190 9.11 -10.43 3.41
N LYS A 191 9.94 -10.64 4.42
CA LYS A 191 11.07 -9.76 4.76
C LYS A 191 12.36 -10.55 4.65
N LEU A 192 13.28 -10.08 3.81
CA LEU A 192 14.61 -10.67 3.66
C LEU A 192 15.64 -9.71 4.26
N PRO A 193 16.62 -10.19 5.04
CA PRO A 193 17.68 -9.33 5.55
C PRO A 193 18.52 -8.79 4.39
N ILE A 194 18.98 -7.55 4.51
CA ILE A 194 19.99 -6.98 3.61
C ILE A 194 21.36 -7.52 4.05
N VAL A 195 21.96 -8.36 3.21
CA VAL A 195 23.27 -9.00 3.40
C VAL A 195 24.22 -8.44 2.36
N LYS A 196 25.30 -7.77 2.79
CA LYS A 196 26.22 -7.04 1.89
C LYS A 196 26.89 -8.00 0.91
N GLU A 197 27.23 -9.18 1.39
CA GLU A 197 27.86 -10.25 0.64
C GLU A 197 26.97 -10.72 -0.52
N ILE A 198 25.64 -10.70 -0.37
CA ILE A 198 24.70 -11.01 -1.45
C ILE A 198 24.70 -9.92 -2.53
N PHE A 199 24.80 -8.64 -2.16
CA PHE A 199 24.98 -7.57 -3.16
C PHE A 199 26.29 -7.73 -3.90
N ASN A 200 27.37 -8.14 -3.23
CA ASN A 200 28.67 -8.35 -3.86
C ASN A 200 28.69 -9.49 -4.89
N LEU A 201 27.65 -10.35 -4.91
CA LEU A 201 27.48 -11.40 -5.91
C LEU A 201 26.99 -10.86 -7.27
N TYR A 202 26.55 -9.59 -7.33
CA TYR A 202 25.95 -8.98 -8.51
C TYR A 202 26.50 -7.55 -8.74
N GLY A 203 27.01 -7.29 -9.95
CA GLY A 203 27.73 -6.04 -10.27
C GLY A 203 26.92 -4.75 -10.24
N SER A 204 25.62 -4.81 -10.51
CA SER A 204 24.85 -3.60 -10.90
C SER A 204 24.16 -2.88 -9.73
N GLY A 205 24.52 -3.19 -8.49
CA GLY A 205 23.96 -2.60 -7.28
C GLY A 205 24.89 -1.54 -6.66
N GLU A 206 25.34 -0.55 -7.42
CA GLU A 206 26.03 0.59 -6.83
C GLU A 206 25.12 1.23 -5.76
N ASN A 207 25.72 1.59 -4.62
CA ASN A 207 25.06 2.00 -3.37
C ASN A 207 24.32 3.34 -3.51
N ASN A 208 23.34 3.44 -4.39
CA ASN A 208 22.41 4.55 -4.40
C ASN A 208 21.50 4.42 -3.19
N THR A 209 21.98 5.00 -2.08
CA THR A 209 21.21 5.19 -0.85
C THR A 209 20.06 6.14 -1.14
N GLN A 210 18.99 5.65 -1.76
CA GLN A 210 17.75 6.41 -1.87
C GLN A 210 17.33 6.82 -0.45
N LYS A 211 17.30 8.13 -0.20
CA LYS A 211 16.90 8.69 1.09
C LYS A 211 15.46 8.28 1.40
N SER A 212 15.20 7.84 2.63
CA SER A 212 13.85 7.47 3.07
C SER A 212 12.99 8.72 3.18
N LEU A 213 11.92 8.80 2.39
CA LEU A 213 10.94 9.88 2.48
C LEU A 213 10.24 9.84 3.84
N VAL A 214 10.00 8.64 4.36
CA VAL A 214 9.40 8.45 5.70
C VAL A 214 10.28 9.07 6.79
N LYS A 215 11.60 8.83 6.76
CA LYS A 215 12.53 9.46 7.73
C LYS A 215 12.51 10.99 7.63
N HIS A 216 12.42 11.53 6.41
CA HIS A 216 12.40 12.97 6.20
C HIS A 216 11.16 13.62 6.84
N TYR A 217 9.96 13.07 6.60
CA TYR A 217 8.74 13.60 7.22
C TYR A 217 8.67 13.38 8.74
N LEU A 218 9.23 12.27 9.25
CA LEU A 218 9.30 12.02 10.70
C LEU A 218 10.20 13.06 11.39
N LEU A 219 11.34 13.42 10.79
CA LEU A 219 12.21 14.46 11.30
C LEU A 219 11.52 15.84 11.32
N ILE A 220 10.77 16.17 10.26
CA ILE A 220 9.96 17.41 10.23
C ILE A 220 8.91 17.41 11.35
N ALA A 221 8.20 16.30 11.54
CA ALA A 221 7.20 16.19 12.61
C ALA A 221 7.82 16.34 14.01
N LEU A 222 9.01 15.79 14.23
CA LEU A 222 9.74 15.93 15.50
C LEU A 222 10.18 17.38 15.75
N ILE A 223 10.64 18.09 14.71
CA ILE A 223 10.99 19.52 14.81
C ILE A 223 9.74 20.33 15.18
N ILE A 224 8.62 20.11 14.49
CA ILE A 224 7.34 20.78 14.80
C ILE A 224 6.90 20.49 16.23
N LEU A 225 7.03 19.24 16.70
CA LEU A 225 6.70 18.87 18.08
C LEU A 225 7.58 19.63 19.09
N ILE A 226 8.88 19.74 18.85
CA ILE A 226 9.79 20.50 19.72
C ILE A 226 9.38 21.99 19.75
N PHE A 227 9.07 22.58 18.59
CA PHE A 227 8.58 23.96 18.53
C PHE A 227 7.26 24.15 19.27
N LEU A 228 6.33 23.20 19.16
CA LEU A 228 5.05 23.24 19.89
C LEU A 228 5.25 23.09 21.40
N LEU A 229 6.17 22.23 21.84
CA LEU A 229 6.51 22.08 23.26
C LEU A 229 7.17 23.35 23.81
N PHE A 230 8.10 23.95 23.06
CA PHE A 230 8.77 25.19 23.48
C PHE A 230 7.81 26.39 23.48
N GLY A 231 6.99 26.51 22.44
CA GLY A 231 5.94 27.53 22.34
C GLY A 231 4.88 27.36 23.42
N GLY A 232 4.45 26.13 23.70
CA GLY A 232 3.52 25.81 24.78
C GLY A 232 4.11 26.09 26.16
N TYR A 233 5.37 25.74 26.40
CA TYR A 233 6.08 26.10 27.64
C TYR A 233 6.15 27.61 27.83
N TYR A 234 6.57 28.35 26.79
CA TYR A 234 6.63 29.81 26.85
C TYR A 234 5.25 30.42 27.09
N PHE A 235 4.23 29.94 26.38
CA PHE A 235 2.83 30.36 26.55
C PHE A 235 2.33 30.13 27.98
N ILE A 236 2.53 28.93 28.55
CA ILE A 236 2.14 28.65 29.94
C ILE A 236 2.93 29.53 30.92
N SER A 237 4.23 29.69 30.72
CA SER A 237 5.05 30.54 31.59
C SER A 237 4.68 32.02 31.52
N HIS A 238 4.22 32.52 30.36
CA HIS A 238 3.84 33.91 30.18
C HIS A 238 2.42 34.20 30.71
N PHE A 239 1.47 33.27 30.49
CA PHE A 239 0.08 33.46 30.91
C PHE A 239 -0.23 32.98 32.33
N PHE A 240 0.54 32.02 32.86
CA PHE A 240 0.31 31.44 34.20
C PHE A 240 1.51 31.58 35.14
N GLY A 241 2.57 32.30 34.74
CA GLY A 241 3.80 32.47 35.53
C GLY A 241 3.85 33.69 36.45
N ALA A 242 2.72 34.38 36.70
CA ALA A 242 2.65 35.37 37.77
C ALA A 242 2.34 34.68 39.10
N LYS A 243 3.37 34.42 39.90
CA LYS A 243 3.20 34.19 41.35
C LYS A 243 3.26 35.56 42.02
N ASP A 244 2.13 35.99 42.57
CA ASP A 244 2.10 37.12 43.49
C ASP A 244 2.86 36.75 44.76
N ASP A 245 3.99 37.40 45.00
CA ASP A 245 4.68 37.38 46.29
C ASP A 245 3.84 38.17 47.30
N ILE A 246 2.95 37.49 48.03
CA ILE A 246 2.28 38.09 49.19
C ILE A 246 3.29 38.20 50.33
N LYS A 247 3.82 39.41 50.54
CA LYS A 247 4.49 39.80 51.79
C LYS A 247 3.46 39.76 52.92
N ILE A 248 3.68 38.89 53.90
CA ILE A 248 2.93 38.88 55.16
C ILE A 248 3.51 39.99 56.04
N ASP A 249 2.80 41.08 56.20
CA ASP A 249 3.01 42.00 57.32
C ASP A 249 2.01 41.67 58.43
N ASN A 250 2.56 41.24 59.55
CA ASN A 250 1.83 41.01 60.79
C ASN A 250 1.57 42.36 61.48
N SER A 251 0.31 42.76 61.62
CA SER A 251 -0.10 43.64 62.72
C SER A 251 -1.54 43.36 63.14
N PHE A 252 -1.66 42.78 64.33
CA PHE A 252 -2.90 42.59 65.08
C PHE A 252 -3.49 43.93 65.54
N ALA A 253 -4.81 44.11 65.40
CA ALA A 253 -5.64 44.85 66.37
C ALA A 253 -7.13 44.45 66.20
N ALA A 254 -7.84 44.40 67.33
CA ALA A 254 -8.95 43.49 67.61
C ALA A 254 -10.37 44.10 67.63
N ALA A 255 -11.36 43.20 67.63
CA ALA A 255 -12.76 43.29 68.10
C ALA A 255 -13.78 44.02 67.17
N LYS A 256 -15.02 43.56 66.91
CA LYS A 256 -16.04 42.84 67.73
C LYS A 256 -16.98 41.94 66.88
N PRO A 257 -17.77 41.02 67.50
CA PRO A 257 -18.65 40.06 66.82
C PRO A 257 -20.15 40.43 66.86
N PHE A 258 -20.89 40.13 65.78
CA PHE A 258 -22.35 39.91 65.66
C PHE A 258 -22.62 39.71 64.14
N ASP A 259 -23.43 38.81 63.61
CA ASP A 259 -24.61 38.13 64.14
C ASP A 259 -24.90 36.85 63.32
N LYS A 260 -25.51 35.85 63.95
CA LYS A 260 -26.03 34.65 63.28
C LYS A 260 -27.43 34.94 62.76
N ASN A 261 -27.74 34.53 61.53
CA ASN A 261 -29.08 34.07 61.25
C ASN A 261 -29.15 32.87 60.30
N THR A 262 -30.02 31.97 60.73
CA THR A 262 -30.23 30.59 60.31
C THR A 262 -31.40 30.55 59.34
N ASN A 263 -31.34 29.68 58.31
CA ASN A 263 -32.38 28.66 58.00
C ASN A 263 -32.43 28.32 56.51
N ASN A 264 -32.18 27.03 56.25
CA ASN A 264 -33.00 26.09 55.49
C ASN A 264 -33.67 26.58 54.19
N SER A 265 -33.36 25.93 53.06
CA SER A 265 -34.11 24.75 52.59
C SER A 265 -33.87 24.40 51.11
N LYS A 266 -33.80 23.09 50.87
CA LYS A 266 -34.30 22.32 49.71
C LYS A 266 -34.06 22.81 48.27
N LEU A 267 -33.24 22.03 47.59
CA LEU A 267 -33.58 21.27 46.37
C LEU A 267 -34.76 21.78 45.52
N SER A 268 -34.46 22.37 44.36
CA SER A 268 -35.30 22.32 43.16
C SER A 268 -34.40 22.58 41.93
N LEU A 269 -34.19 21.54 41.11
CA LEU A 269 -34.92 21.24 39.88
C LEU A 269 -34.70 22.29 38.78
N LEU A 270 -34.09 21.81 37.68
CA LEU A 270 -34.08 22.46 36.38
C LEU A 270 -35.43 23.12 36.06
N PRO A 271 -35.45 24.37 35.60
CA PRO A 271 -36.51 24.84 34.72
C PRO A 271 -36.14 24.41 33.29
N LYS A 272 -36.88 23.42 32.79
CA LYS A 272 -37.07 23.24 31.35
C LYS A 272 -37.77 24.47 30.77
N SER A 273 -37.28 24.89 29.61
CA SER A 273 -38.03 25.46 28.48
C SER A 273 -38.76 26.79 28.72
N LYS A 274 -38.26 27.84 28.04
CA LYS A 274 -39.10 28.72 27.22
C LYS A 274 -38.29 29.22 26.01
N ASN A 275 -38.93 29.09 24.86
CA ASN A 275 -38.47 29.33 23.49
C ASN A 275 -37.63 30.60 23.29
N ILE A 276 -36.51 30.42 22.59
CA ILE A 276 -35.87 31.45 21.77
C ILE A 276 -35.54 30.76 20.44
N ASP A 277 -36.17 31.22 19.37
CA ASP A 277 -35.83 30.86 17.99
C ASP A 277 -34.33 31.07 17.78
N ASN A 278 -33.61 30.03 17.36
CA ASN A 278 -32.24 30.17 16.89
C ASN A 278 -32.14 29.58 15.49
N ASP A 279 -32.25 30.48 14.50
CA ASP A 279 -31.91 30.26 13.11
C ASP A 279 -30.39 30.03 12.97
N GLU A 280 -29.90 28.83 13.28
CA GLU A 280 -28.47 28.52 13.16
C GLU A 280 -28.07 28.32 11.69
N LYS A 281 -27.53 29.37 11.07
CA LYS A 281 -26.82 29.23 9.79
C LYS A 281 -25.60 28.31 9.98
N LYS A 282 -25.40 27.35 9.07
CA LYS A 282 -24.29 26.39 9.12
C LYS A 282 -23.23 26.71 8.08
N LEU A 283 -21.96 26.54 8.46
CA LEU A 283 -20.83 26.60 7.54
C LEU A 283 -20.65 25.25 6.83
N ILE A 284 -20.64 25.29 5.49
CA ILE A 284 -20.61 24.12 4.62
C ILE A 284 -19.48 24.31 3.59
N GLU A 285 -18.65 23.27 3.40
CA GLU A 285 -17.61 23.21 2.39
C GLU A 285 -18.05 22.29 1.23
N ILE A 286 -18.21 22.84 0.03
CA ILE A 286 -18.59 22.08 -1.17
C ILE A 286 -17.46 22.12 -2.19
N ARG A 287 -16.97 20.95 -2.60
CA ARG A 287 -15.92 20.82 -3.63
C ARG A 287 -16.53 20.36 -4.96
N CYS A 288 -16.34 21.11 -6.04
CA CYS A 288 -16.88 20.80 -7.36
C CYS A 288 -15.80 20.40 -8.36
N ILE A 289 -15.95 19.26 -9.01
CA ILE A 289 -15.06 18.78 -10.09
C ILE A 289 -15.90 18.56 -11.35
N LYS A 290 -15.63 19.34 -12.39
CA LYS A 290 -16.41 19.35 -13.65
C LYS A 290 -17.90 19.66 -13.42
N LEU A 291 -18.77 18.66 -13.59
CA LEU A 291 -20.24 18.76 -13.46
C LEU A 291 -20.76 18.25 -12.10
N LEU A 292 -19.89 17.76 -11.22
CA LEU A 292 -20.28 17.14 -9.96
C LEU A 292 -19.71 17.91 -8.78
N CYS A 293 -20.51 18.08 -7.73
CA CYS A 293 -20.16 18.74 -6.48
C CYS A 293 -20.29 17.77 -5.31
N TYR A 294 -19.31 17.80 -4.40
CA TYR A 294 -19.17 16.85 -3.32
C TYR A 294 -19.31 17.58 -1.97
N PHE A 295 -20.18 17.05 -1.12
CA PHE A 295 -20.37 17.49 0.26
C PHE A 295 -20.60 16.26 1.15
N ASP A 296 -19.75 16.05 2.16
CA ASP A 296 -19.84 14.95 3.14
C ASP A 296 -20.33 13.60 2.56
N LYS A 297 -19.63 13.13 1.51
CA LYS A 297 -19.88 11.89 0.74
C LYS A 297 -21.10 11.87 -0.19
N LYS A 298 -21.92 12.92 -0.22
CA LYS A 298 -23.00 13.10 -1.21
C LYS A 298 -22.47 13.77 -2.49
N VAL A 299 -23.08 13.42 -3.62
CA VAL A 299 -22.78 14.00 -4.93
C VAL A 299 -23.99 14.77 -5.43
N PHE A 300 -23.78 16.02 -5.82
CA PHE A 300 -24.80 16.92 -6.37
C PHE A 300 -24.41 17.34 -7.78
N ASP A 301 -25.39 17.56 -8.65
CA ASP A 301 -25.14 18.20 -9.94
C ASP A 301 -24.70 19.64 -9.72
N ARG A 302 -23.71 20.09 -10.50
CA ARG A 302 -23.18 21.45 -10.40
C ARG A 302 -24.26 22.51 -10.65
N LYS A 303 -25.20 22.28 -11.57
CA LYS A 303 -26.32 23.21 -11.82
C LYS A 303 -27.21 23.35 -10.60
N PHE A 304 -27.38 22.28 -9.81
CA PHE A 304 -28.13 22.34 -8.56
C PHE A 304 -27.42 23.23 -7.54
N VAL A 305 -26.11 23.06 -7.35
CA VAL A 305 -25.32 23.89 -6.45
C VAL A 305 -25.25 25.35 -6.92
N ASP A 306 -25.10 25.56 -8.23
CA ASP A 306 -25.09 26.91 -8.83
C ASP A 306 -26.47 27.59 -8.72
N ASN A 307 -27.57 26.83 -8.70
CA ASN A 307 -28.92 27.38 -8.49
C ASN A 307 -29.24 27.63 -7.02
N LEU A 308 -28.52 27.00 -6.09
CA LEU A 308 -28.68 27.21 -4.65
C LEU A 308 -28.48 28.70 -4.29
N PHE A 309 -27.58 29.37 -5.00
CA PHE A 309 -27.28 30.81 -4.86
C PHE A 309 -28.46 31.73 -5.25
N ASN A 310 -29.35 31.26 -6.12
CA ASN A 310 -30.45 32.06 -6.67
C ASN A 310 -31.81 31.72 -6.04
N SER A 311 -31.87 30.65 -5.24
CA SER A 311 -33.09 30.22 -4.59
C SER A 311 -33.42 31.10 -3.38
N LYS A 312 -34.67 31.56 -3.28
CA LYS A 312 -35.14 32.34 -2.11
C LYS A 312 -35.29 31.50 -0.84
N ASP A 313 -35.38 30.18 -1.01
CA ASP A 313 -35.67 29.23 0.06
C ASP A 313 -34.44 28.85 0.88
N TYR A 314 -33.25 28.97 0.30
CA TYR A 314 -31.97 28.75 0.96
C TYR A 314 -31.25 30.08 1.03
N LYS A 315 -31.42 30.82 2.14
CA LYS A 315 -30.60 32.02 2.42
C LYS A 315 -29.13 31.56 2.50
N THR A 316 -28.44 31.66 1.39
CA THR A 316 -27.06 31.19 1.20
C THR A 316 -26.16 32.40 1.04
N GLU A 317 -25.08 32.43 1.80
CA GLU A 317 -24.07 33.48 1.74
C GLU A 317 -22.74 32.83 1.33
N LEU A 318 -22.19 33.24 0.19
CA LEU A 318 -20.88 32.80 -0.26
C LEU A 318 -19.82 33.57 0.52
N LEU A 319 -19.11 32.89 1.41
CA LEU A 319 -18.04 33.51 2.20
C LEU A 319 -16.75 33.60 1.39
N GLN A 320 -16.41 32.52 0.69
CA GLN A 320 -15.17 32.46 -0.08
C GLN A 320 -15.22 31.36 -1.14
N LYS A 321 -14.57 31.60 -2.29
CA LYS A 321 -14.28 30.59 -3.30
C LYS A 321 -12.77 30.48 -3.48
N ILE A 322 -12.24 29.28 -3.31
CA ILE A 322 -10.83 28.97 -3.57
C ILE A 322 -10.79 27.82 -4.57
N ASP A 323 -10.24 28.07 -5.75
CA ASP A 323 -10.23 27.15 -6.88
C ASP A 323 -11.62 26.58 -7.21
N ASN A 324 -11.81 25.30 -6.87
CA ASN A 324 -12.98 24.48 -7.12
C ASN A 324 -13.80 24.22 -5.84
N THR A 325 -13.49 24.90 -4.75
CA THR A 325 -14.14 24.73 -3.45
C THR A 325 -14.89 26.00 -3.06
N TYR A 326 -16.12 25.84 -2.60
CA TYR A 326 -17.03 26.88 -2.13
C TYR A 326 -17.22 26.75 -0.62
N TYR A 327 -17.01 27.84 0.11
CA TYR A 327 -17.30 27.95 1.54
C TYR A 327 -18.58 28.76 1.71
N LEU A 328 -19.62 28.12 2.23
CA LEU A 328 -20.98 28.65 2.24
C LEU A 328 -21.52 28.71 3.65
N LEU A 329 -22.22 29.80 3.97
CA LEU A 329 -23.04 29.91 5.16
C LEU A 329 -24.51 29.75 4.75
N ILE A 330 -25.13 28.64 5.12
CA ILE A 330 -26.45 28.25 4.63
C ILE A 330 -27.43 28.08 5.78
N PHE A 331 -28.62 28.66 5.62
CA PHE A 331 -29.78 28.28 6.41
C PHE A 331 -30.49 27.08 5.74
N ASP A 332 -30.16 25.87 6.19
CA ASP A 332 -30.67 24.62 5.60
C ASP A 332 -32.03 24.25 6.20
N LYS A 333 -33.07 24.96 5.73
CA LYS A 333 -34.46 24.77 6.17
C LYS A 333 -34.97 23.33 5.98
N TYR A 334 -34.40 22.57 5.04
CA TYR A 334 -34.85 21.24 4.64
C TYR A 334 -33.90 20.12 5.04
N ASN A 335 -32.85 20.40 5.82
CA ASN A 335 -31.88 19.41 6.28
C ASN A 335 -31.19 18.61 5.14
N LEU A 336 -31.03 19.20 3.95
CA LEU A 336 -30.33 18.56 2.82
C LEU A 336 -28.92 18.10 3.21
N PHE A 337 -28.31 18.83 4.14
CA PHE A 337 -26.92 18.70 4.55
C PHE A 337 -26.75 18.09 5.96
N ASN A 338 -27.81 17.60 6.62
CA ASN A 338 -27.74 17.09 7.99
C ASN A 338 -28.24 15.64 8.20
N LYS A 339 -27.36 14.83 8.82
CA LYS A 339 -27.48 13.49 9.45
C LYS A 339 -27.62 12.20 8.58
N THR A 340 -26.47 11.52 8.49
CA THR A 340 -26.12 10.10 8.72
C THR A 340 -26.96 8.93 8.22
N GLU A 341 -26.22 8.01 7.58
CA GLU A 341 -26.46 6.58 7.30
C GLU A 341 -27.48 6.23 6.21
N ILE A 342 -26.97 6.19 4.97
CA ILE A 342 -27.46 5.25 3.96
C ILE A 342 -26.23 4.51 3.43
N ASP A 343 -26.16 3.22 3.75
CA ASP A 343 -25.20 2.29 3.18
C ASP A 343 -25.54 2.12 1.69
N PHE A 344 -24.61 2.49 0.80
CA PHE A 344 -24.71 2.14 -0.62
C PHE A 344 -23.76 0.99 -0.91
N ASN A 345 -24.33 -0.19 -1.14
CA ASN A 345 -23.63 -1.35 -1.66
C ASN A 345 -23.14 -1.06 -3.10
N GLU A 346 -21.88 -1.36 -3.37
CA GLU A 346 -21.18 -1.17 -4.67
C GLU A 346 -21.76 -2.00 -5.86
N LYS A 347 -22.95 -2.56 -5.75
CA LYS A 347 -23.55 -3.41 -6.81
C LYS A 347 -24.59 -2.74 -7.70
N ASP A 348 -25.03 -1.53 -7.39
CA ASP A 348 -26.07 -0.85 -8.20
C ASP A 348 -25.52 0.12 -9.26
N ILE A 349 -24.19 0.16 -9.47
CA ILE A 349 -23.56 1.08 -10.44
C ILE A 349 -23.50 0.50 -11.87
N GLU A 350 -23.81 -0.79 -12.07
CA GLU A 350 -23.69 -1.40 -13.41
C GLU A 350 -24.97 -1.51 -14.23
N ASN A 351 -26.13 -1.10 -13.72
CA ASN A 351 -27.35 -1.08 -14.53
C ASN A 351 -28.10 0.25 -14.39
N GLU A 352 -27.97 1.09 -15.42
CA GLU A 352 -29.07 1.71 -16.18
C GLU A 352 -28.68 3.06 -16.79
N LYS A 353 -28.66 3.06 -18.12
CA LYS A 353 -28.93 4.24 -18.93
C LYS A 353 -30.30 4.79 -18.53
N ASN A 354 -30.40 6.11 -18.43
CA ASN A 354 -31.65 6.88 -18.35
C ASN A 354 -32.55 6.60 -17.14
N THR A 355 -32.22 7.20 -16.00
CA THR A 355 -33.24 7.66 -15.06
C THR A 355 -32.94 9.09 -14.65
N ASN A 356 -33.79 10.01 -15.11
CA ASN A 356 -33.80 11.39 -14.65
C ASN A 356 -34.18 11.38 -13.16
N ILE A 357 -33.19 11.62 -12.29
CA ILE A 357 -33.35 11.77 -10.83
C ILE A 357 -34.39 12.86 -10.46
N ILE A 358 -34.77 13.72 -11.40
CA ILE A 358 -35.85 14.71 -11.28
C ILE A 358 -37.22 14.04 -11.00
N ASP A 359 -37.48 12.82 -11.51
CA ASP A 359 -38.77 12.16 -11.33
C ASP A 359 -38.93 11.50 -9.94
N PHE A 360 -37.82 11.25 -9.23
CA PHE A 360 -37.86 10.73 -7.85
C PHE A 360 -38.38 11.79 -6.85
N PHE A 361 -38.17 13.08 -7.13
CA PHE A 361 -38.56 14.18 -6.25
C PHE A 361 -39.96 14.74 -6.51
N LYS A 362 -40.60 14.39 -7.63
CA LYS A 362 -42.00 14.78 -7.89
C LYS A 362 -43.02 13.91 -7.14
N ASN A 363 -42.64 12.70 -6.73
CA ASN A 363 -43.58 11.76 -6.11
C ASN A 363 -43.61 11.81 -4.57
N ASN A 364 -42.91 12.77 -3.94
CA ASN A 364 -42.89 12.95 -2.48
C ASN A 364 -43.23 14.39 -2.05
N GLN A 365 -44.16 15.06 -2.74
CA GLN A 365 -44.79 16.30 -2.27
C GLN A 365 -46.09 16.02 -1.51
#